data_AF-B1MXA9-F1
#
_entry.id   AF-B1MXA9-F1
#
_cell.length_a   1.000
_cell.length_b   1.000
_cell.length_c   1.000
_cell.angle_alpha   90.00
_cell.angle_beta   90.00
_cell.angle_gamma   90.00
#
_symmetry.space_group_name_H-M   'P 1'
#
loop_
_entity.id
_entity.type
_entity.pdbx_description
1 polymer ?
#
loop_
_entity_poly.entity_id
_entity_poly.type
_entity_poly.pdbx_seq_one_letter_code
_entity_poly.pdbx_strand_id
1 'polypeptide(L)'
;MKNYKPTLRTLVHHPTTLALALVSTMVMFMLTYNTVIRYGFSWPILLNVIKIYPLAVIFIYCLRTYVTLPLVIRLHHYFPKAISNKIPRHITVPLLVITGNVSIMMAILTETHRQLYPLFLPGYIDNWAKTFFVAIPLFFFIVRPAIIYIFNHLKLRFPKVD
;
A
#
# COMPACT_ATOMS: atom_id res chain seq x y z
N MET A 1 18.83 -30.81 -0.92
CA MET A 1 17.74 -29.82 -1.10
C MET A 1 17.13 -29.51 0.26
N LYS A 2 17.35 -28.31 0.81
CA LYS A 2 16.85 -27.91 2.14
C LYS A 2 15.31 -27.95 2.18
N ASN A 3 14.75 -28.49 3.26
CA ASN A 3 13.31 -28.57 3.52
C ASN A 3 12.70 -27.15 3.68
N TYR A 4 12.35 -26.49 2.56
CA TYR A 4 11.65 -25.19 2.57
C TYR A 4 10.13 -25.32 2.86
N LYS A 5 9.59 -26.54 2.79
CA LYS A 5 8.17 -26.86 3.00
C LYS A 5 7.61 -26.39 4.36
N PRO A 6 8.26 -26.61 5.52
CA PRO A 6 7.73 -26.15 6.81
C PRO A 6 7.73 -24.62 6.92
N THR A 7 8.78 -23.94 6.47
CA THR A 7 8.91 -22.48 6.58
C THR A 7 7.88 -21.76 5.71
N LEU A 8 7.68 -22.22 4.46
CA LEU A 8 6.71 -21.65 3.54
C LEU A 8 5.28 -21.83 4.04
N ARG A 9 4.97 -23.00 4.64
CA ARG A 9 3.67 -23.26 5.27
C ARG A 9 3.41 -22.27 6.41
N THR A 10 4.35 -22.06 7.32
CA THR A 10 4.21 -21.09 8.42
C THR A 10 3.99 -19.67 7.89
N LEU A 11 4.73 -19.27 6.86
CA LEU A 11 4.60 -17.96 6.22
C LEU A 11 3.21 -17.74 5.59
N VAL A 12 2.70 -18.70 4.81
CA VAL A 12 1.41 -18.57 4.10
C VAL A 12 0.23 -18.43 5.05
N HIS A 13 0.33 -19.00 6.26
CA HIS A 13 -0.73 -18.96 7.27
C HIS A 13 -0.62 -17.79 8.25
N HIS A 14 0.50 -17.07 8.27
CA HIS A 14 0.69 -15.95 9.20
C HIS A 14 -0.04 -14.69 8.70
N PRO A 15 -0.84 -14.01 9.55
CA PRO A 15 -1.67 -12.87 9.13
C PRO A 15 -0.85 -11.67 8.65
N THR A 16 0.37 -11.49 9.17
CA THR A 16 1.26 -10.40 8.73
C THR A 16 1.79 -10.61 7.32
N THR A 17 1.92 -11.85 6.85
CA THR A 17 2.42 -12.14 5.50
C THR A 17 1.46 -11.65 4.42
N LEU A 18 0.15 -11.83 4.65
CA LEU A 18 -0.88 -11.29 3.75
C LEU A 18 -0.85 -9.75 3.75
N ALA A 19 -0.74 -9.15 4.93
CA ALA A 19 -0.66 -7.70 5.06
C ALA A 19 0.59 -7.12 4.38
N LEU A 20 1.74 -7.80 4.51
CA LEU A 20 2.99 -7.44 3.88
C LEU A 20 2.93 -7.59 2.35
N ALA A 21 2.36 -8.70 1.85
CA ALA A 21 2.19 -8.92 0.42
C ALA A 21 1.29 -7.88 -0.24
N LEU A 22 0.19 -7.49 0.43
CA LEU A 22 -0.68 -6.41 -0.05
C LEU A 22 0.06 -5.07 -0.11
N VAL A 23 0.81 -4.73 0.95
CA VAL A 23 1.59 -3.48 1.00
C VAL A 23 2.68 -3.49 -0.05
N SER A 24 3.46 -4.57 -0.16
CA SER A 24 4.59 -4.65 -1.09
C SER A 24 4.13 -4.51 -2.55
N THR A 25 3.06 -5.22 -2.90
CA THR A 25 2.47 -5.17 -4.26
C THR A 25 1.93 -3.78 -4.56
N MET A 26 1.21 -3.17 -3.61
CA MET A 26 0.69 -1.82 -3.77
C MET A 26 1.81 -0.78 -3.95
N VAL A 27 2.84 -0.86 -3.10
CA VAL A 27 4.01 0.04 -3.18
C VAL A 27 4.72 -0.12 -4.51
N MET A 28 4.89 -1.34 -5.01
CA MET A 28 5.53 -1.58 -6.31
C MET A 28 4.80 -0.87 -7.44
N PHE A 29 3.48 -1.07 -7.56
CA PHE A 29 2.69 -0.45 -8.62
C PHE A 29 2.66 1.08 -8.50
N MET A 30 2.44 1.61 -7.30
CA MET A 30 2.34 3.06 -7.08
C MET A 30 3.68 3.77 -7.27
N LEU A 31 4.78 3.16 -6.81
CA LEU A 31 6.13 3.70 -7.02
C LEU A 31 6.45 3.72 -8.52
N THR A 32 6.19 2.62 -9.22
CA THR A 32 6.39 2.55 -10.69
C THR A 32 5.55 3.60 -11.41
N TYR A 33 4.25 3.69 -11.10
CA TYR A 33 3.34 4.68 -11.68
C TYR A 33 3.82 6.11 -11.45
N ASN A 34 4.10 6.48 -10.20
CA ASN A 34 4.49 7.84 -9.84
C ASN A 34 5.83 8.23 -10.47
N THR A 35 6.78 7.30 -10.58
CA THR A 35 8.08 7.57 -11.19
C THR A 35 7.97 7.66 -12.72
N VAL A 36 7.24 6.74 -13.36
CA VAL A 36 7.09 6.72 -14.83
C VAL A 36 6.34 7.93 -15.35
N ILE A 37 5.27 8.37 -14.67
CA ILE A 37 4.54 9.58 -15.10
C ILE A 37 5.39 10.84 -14.95
N ARG A 38 6.24 10.90 -13.92
CA ARG A 38 7.03 12.10 -13.60
C ARG A 38 8.27 12.25 -14.47
N TYR A 39 8.95 11.15 -14.76
CA TYR A 39 10.27 11.16 -15.42
C TYR A 39 10.24 10.48 -16.81
N GLY A 40 9.11 9.94 -17.23
CA GLY A 40 8.98 9.15 -18.44
C GLY A 40 9.34 7.67 -18.24
N PHE A 41 9.20 6.89 -19.31
CA PHE A 41 9.56 5.47 -19.31
C PHE A 41 10.98 5.29 -19.85
N SER A 42 11.92 4.87 -19.00
CA SER A 42 13.28 4.51 -19.42
C SER A 42 13.90 3.44 -18.51
N TRP A 43 14.89 2.72 -19.03
CA TRP A 43 15.60 1.68 -18.28
C TRP A 43 16.29 2.19 -17.00
N PRO A 44 16.98 3.35 -17.01
CA PRO A 44 17.56 3.92 -15.79
C PRO A 44 16.52 4.23 -14.72
N ILE A 45 15.33 4.68 -15.12
CA ILE A 45 14.24 5.00 -14.21
C ILE A 45 13.72 3.74 -13.50
N LEU A 46 13.50 2.65 -14.26
CA LEU A 46 13.08 1.37 -13.69
C LEU A 46 14.11 0.81 -12.70
N LEU A 47 15.39 0.91 -13.01
CA LEU A 47 16.46 0.49 -12.09
C LEU A 47 16.44 1.29 -10.79
N ASN A 48 16.17 2.59 -10.85
CA ASN A 48 16.03 3.43 -9.66
C ASN A 48 14.82 3.03 -8.81
N VAL A 49 13.68 2.71 -9.44
CA VAL A 49 12.50 2.18 -8.75
C VAL A 49 12.84 0.90 -7.98
N ILE A 50 13.52 -0.05 -8.62
CA ILE A 50 13.92 -1.32 -7.99
C ILE A 50 14.88 -1.10 -6.81
N LYS A 51 15.82 -0.14 -6.93
CA LYS A 51 16.76 0.19 -5.85
C LYS A 51 16.07 0.78 -4.61
N ILE A 52 15.10 1.68 -4.82
CA ILE A 52 14.40 2.38 -3.73
C ILE A 52 13.27 1.53 -3.15
N TYR A 53 12.70 0.62 -3.95
CA TYR A 53 11.58 -0.25 -3.59
C TYR A 53 11.68 -0.91 -2.19
N PRO A 54 12.76 -1.63 -1.82
CA PRO A 54 12.82 -2.30 -0.52
C PRO A 54 12.70 -1.32 0.65
N LEU A 55 13.35 -0.15 0.54
CA LEU A 55 13.28 0.90 1.54
C LEU A 55 11.86 1.49 1.62
N ALA A 56 11.23 1.73 0.47
CA ALA A 56 9.86 2.24 0.40
C ALA A 56 8.85 1.27 1.03
N VAL A 57 9.00 -0.05 0.80
CA VAL A 57 8.13 -1.06 1.40
C VAL A 57 8.25 -1.05 2.92
N ILE A 58 9.48 -1.01 3.46
CA ILE A 58 9.71 -0.95 4.91
C ILE A 58 9.08 0.32 5.49
N PHE A 59 9.33 1.47 4.87
CA PHE A 59 8.80 2.75 5.33
C PHE A 59 7.26 2.75 5.37
N ILE A 60 6.60 2.32 4.30
CA ILE A 60 5.13 2.30 4.23
C ILE A 60 4.53 1.24 5.14
N TYR A 61 5.19 0.09 5.30
CA TYR A 61 4.76 -0.92 6.25
C TYR A 61 4.80 -0.38 7.69
N CYS A 62 5.88 0.31 8.08
CA CYS A 62 5.99 0.96 9.38
C CYS A 62 4.96 2.08 9.56
N LEU A 63 4.82 2.96 8.56
CA LEU A 63 3.84 4.03 8.57
C LEU A 63 2.41 3.48 8.76
N ARG A 64 2.08 2.43 8.03
CA ARG A 64 0.80 1.74 8.17
C ARG A 64 0.61 1.18 9.57
N THR A 65 1.58 0.42 10.06
CA THR A 65 1.45 -0.37 11.29
C THR A 65 1.41 0.51 12.53
N TYR A 66 2.25 1.54 12.59
CA TYR A 66 2.43 2.35 13.79
C TYR A 66 1.62 3.66 13.78
N VAL A 67 1.29 4.20 12.61
CA VAL A 67 0.64 5.51 12.51
C VAL A 67 -0.76 5.37 11.93
N THR A 68 -0.91 4.97 10.68
CA THR A 68 -2.21 5.15 9.99
C THR A 68 -3.25 4.12 10.39
N LEU A 69 -2.91 2.84 10.54
CA LEU A 69 -3.87 1.82 11.00
C LEU A 69 -4.41 2.09 12.41
N PRO A 70 -3.59 2.34 13.45
CA PRO A 70 -4.11 2.61 14.79
C PRO A 70 -4.92 3.91 14.84
N LEU A 71 -4.51 4.94 14.07
CA LEU A 71 -5.25 6.19 13.97
C LEU A 71 -6.62 5.97 13.33
N VAL A 72 -6.70 5.20 12.24
CA VAL A 72 -7.97 4.88 11.57
C VAL A 72 -8.89 4.05 12.46
N ILE A 73 -8.35 3.07 13.22
CA ILE A 73 -9.16 2.28 14.16
C ILE A 73 -9.72 3.17 15.27
N ARG A 74 -8.90 4.06 15.85
CA ARG A 74 -9.37 5.03 16.85
C ARG A 74 -10.44 5.94 16.26
N LEU A 75 -10.25 6.47 15.06
CA LEU A 75 -11.22 7.32 14.39
C LEU A 75 -12.57 6.61 14.18
N HIS A 76 -12.54 5.32 13.79
CA HIS A 76 -13.75 4.49 13.64
C HIS A 76 -14.47 4.26 14.96
N HIS A 77 -13.73 4.19 16.07
CA HIS A 77 -14.29 4.05 17.42
C HIS A 77 -14.88 5.37 17.95
N TYR A 78 -14.22 6.50 17.68
CA TYR A 78 -14.68 7.83 18.11
C TYR A 78 -15.88 8.35 17.29
N PHE A 79 -15.92 8.06 15.99
CA PHE A 79 -16.99 8.52 15.09
C PHE A 79 -17.76 7.36 14.42
N PRO A 80 -18.39 6.46 15.21
CA PRO A 80 -19.04 5.28 14.66
C PRO A 80 -20.22 5.65 13.78
N LYS A 81 -20.99 6.69 14.15
CA LYS A 81 -22.15 7.15 13.37
C LYS A 81 -21.78 7.81 12.03
N ALA A 82 -20.62 8.47 11.95
CA ALA A 82 -20.19 9.16 10.73
C ALA A 82 -19.60 8.20 9.69
N ILE A 83 -18.98 7.10 10.14
CA ILE A 83 -18.23 6.19 9.25
C ILE A 83 -18.92 4.83 9.08
N SER A 84 -19.62 4.33 10.12
CA SER A 84 -20.11 2.94 10.15
C SER A 84 -21.58 2.76 9.73
N ASN A 85 -22.38 3.82 9.64
CA ASN A 85 -23.83 3.67 9.44
C ASN A 85 -24.24 3.25 8.01
N LYS A 86 -23.37 3.42 7.01
CA LYS A 86 -23.72 3.15 5.60
C LYS A 86 -22.73 2.28 4.82
N ILE A 87 -21.49 2.14 5.28
CA ILE A 87 -20.41 1.47 4.51
C ILE A 87 -19.72 0.43 5.39
N PRO A 88 -19.50 -0.80 4.89
CA PRO A 88 -18.92 -1.85 5.71
C PRO A 88 -17.44 -1.59 6.04
N ARG A 89 -17.02 -1.99 7.25
CA ARG A 89 -15.67 -1.78 7.79
C ARG A 89 -14.54 -2.28 6.89
N HIS A 90 -14.78 -3.37 6.14
CA HIS A 90 -13.79 -3.96 5.23
C HIS A 90 -13.48 -3.08 4.00
N ILE A 91 -14.26 -2.02 3.76
CA ILE A 91 -14.03 -1.01 2.72
C ILE A 91 -13.51 0.28 3.35
N THR A 92 -14.16 0.76 4.42
CA THR A 92 -13.82 2.06 5.03
C THR A 92 -12.42 2.07 5.63
N VAL A 93 -12.00 1.00 6.30
CA VAL A 93 -10.69 0.94 6.96
C VAL A 93 -9.55 0.98 5.93
N PRO A 94 -9.52 0.12 4.89
CA PRO A 94 -8.51 0.22 3.84
C PRO A 94 -8.51 1.58 3.12
N LEU A 95 -9.70 2.13 2.84
CA LEU A 95 -9.83 3.42 2.17
C LEU A 95 -9.15 4.55 2.97
N LEU A 96 -9.44 4.63 4.27
CA LEU A 96 -8.85 5.65 5.14
C LEU A 96 -7.34 5.46 5.34
N VAL A 97 -6.88 4.20 5.44
CA VAL A 97 -5.45 3.90 5.52
C VAL A 97 -4.72 4.31 4.24
N ILE A 98 -5.30 4.03 3.06
CA ILE A 98 -4.75 4.47 1.77
C ILE A 98 -4.72 5.99 1.71
N THR A 99 -5.82 6.65 2.10
CA THR A 99 -5.92 8.12 2.14
C THR A 99 -4.78 8.71 2.97
N GLY A 100 -4.62 8.25 4.23
CA GLY A 100 -3.58 8.74 5.12
C GLY A 100 -2.16 8.48 4.60
N ASN A 101 -1.90 7.28 4.08
CA ASN A 101 -0.59 6.94 3.52
C ASN A 101 -0.26 7.82 2.30
N VAL A 102 -1.21 8.01 1.37
CA VAL A 102 -1.03 8.85 0.18
C VAL A 102 -0.82 10.31 0.58
N SER A 103 -1.57 10.84 1.54
CA SER A 103 -1.38 12.19 2.07
C SER A 103 0.03 12.41 2.59
N ILE A 104 0.54 11.52 3.45
CA ILE A 104 1.88 11.65 4.03
C ILE A 104 2.95 11.52 2.94
N MET A 105 2.83 10.54 2.04
CA MET A 105 3.78 10.35 0.95
C MET A 105 3.85 11.57 0.02
N MET A 106 2.70 12.14 -0.35
CA MET A 106 2.66 13.28 -1.27
C MET A 106 3.15 14.57 -0.62
N ALA A 107 2.95 14.73 0.69
CA ALA A 107 3.55 15.83 1.43
C ALA A 107 5.08 15.75 1.40
N ILE A 108 5.65 14.57 1.71
CA ILE A 108 7.10 14.34 1.66
C ILE A 108 7.63 14.54 0.23
N LEU A 109 6.93 14.01 -0.78
CA LEU A 109 7.33 14.14 -2.18
C LEU A 109 7.35 15.60 -2.63
N THR A 110 6.32 16.36 -2.28
CA THR A 110 6.19 17.77 -2.67
C THR A 110 7.28 18.62 -2.00
N GLU A 111 7.60 18.35 -0.72
CA GLU A 111 8.66 19.07 -0.02
C GLU A 111 10.05 18.72 -0.56
N THR A 112 10.32 17.42 -0.80
CA THR A 112 11.62 16.96 -1.32
C THR A 112 11.88 17.40 -2.77
N HIS A 113 10.83 17.58 -3.56
CA HIS A 113 10.90 17.98 -4.97
C HIS A 113 10.39 19.41 -5.18
N ARG A 114 10.76 20.32 -4.28
CA ARG A 114 10.36 21.74 -4.34
C ARG A 114 10.76 22.46 -5.63
N GLN A 115 11.80 21.97 -6.32
CA GLN A 115 12.18 22.44 -7.65
C GLN A 115 11.13 22.11 -8.73
N LEU A 116 10.43 20.97 -8.61
CA LEU A 116 9.31 20.61 -9.49
C LEU A 116 7.98 21.24 -9.04
N TYR A 117 7.86 21.60 -7.75
CA TYR A 117 6.66 22.22 -7.18
C TYR A 117 7.03 23.49 -6.40
N PRO A 118 7.21 24.62 -7.10
CA PRO A 118 7.57 25.87 -6.46
C PRO A 118 6.49 26.36 -5.48
N LEU A 119 5.22 26.05 -5.78
CA LEU A 119 4.09 26.27 -4.90
C LEU A 119 3.66 24.94 -4.26
N PHE A 120 3.88 24.80 -2.95
CA PHE A 120 3.62 23.57 -2.22
C PHE A 120 2.15 23.14 -2.31
N LEU A 121 1.21 24.02 -1.95
CA LEU A 121 -0.19 23.65 -1.82
C LEU A 121 -0.84 23.17 -3.14
N PRO A 122 -0.70 23.89 -4.27
CA PRO A 122 -1.21 23.41 -5.56
C PRO A 122 -0.53 22.13 -6.04
N GLY A 123 0.80 22.03 -5.90
CA GLY A 123 1.56 20.84 -6.28
C GLY A 123 1.21 19.62 -5.44
N TYR A 124 1.00 19.81 -4.14
CA TYR A 124 0.55 18.78 -3.22
C TYR A 124 -0.84 18.28 -3.60
N ILE A 125 -1.81 19.17 -3.77
CA ILE A 125 -3.20 18.78 -4.08
C ILE A 125 -3.28 18.06 -5.43
N ASP A 126 -2.59 18.55 -6.46
CA ASP A 126 -2.58 17.94 -7.79
C ASP A 126 -1.99 16.52 -7.78
N ASN A 127 -0.82 16.34 -7.17
CA ASN A 127 -0.21 15.01 -7.03
C ASN A 127 -1.04 14.09 -6.14
N TRP A 128 -1.53 14.62 -5.03
CA TRP A 128 -2.36 13.87 -4.10
C TRP A 128 -3.60 13.33 -4.79
N ALA A 129 -4.32 14.15 -5.55
CA ALA A 129 -5.49 13.72 -6.29
C ALA A 129 -5.14 12.64 -7.32
N LYS A 130 -4.12 12.88 -8.16
CA LYS A 130 -3.68 11.90 -9.18
C LYS A 130 -3.30 10.56 -8.58
N THR A 131 -2.51 10.56 -7.50
CA THR A 131 -2.10 9.33 -6.82
C THR A 131 -3.30 8.68 -6.12
N PHE A 132 -4.15 9.43 -5.44
CA PHE A 132 -5.28 8.90 -4.69
C PHE A 132 -6.30 8.19 -5.59
N PHE A 133 -6.66 8.82 -6.71
CA PHE A 133 -7.62 8.26 -7.67
C PHE A 133 -7.09 7.05 -8.43
N VAL A 134 -5.77 6.86 -8.49
CA VAL A 134 -5.15 5.62 -9.02
C VAL A 134 -5.04 4.56 -7.94
N ALA A 135 -4.72 4.97 -6.70
CA ALA A 135 -4.51 4.06 -5.59
C ALA A 135 -5.77 3.26 -5.24
N ILE A 136 -6.93 3.92 -5.20
CA ILE A 136 -8.18 3.27 -4.78
C ILE A 136 -8.58 2.16 -5.76
N PRO A 137 -8.78 2.42 -7.06
CA PRO A 137 -9.18 1.38 -7.99
C PRO A 137 -8.14 0.26 -8.07
N LEU A 138 -6.86 0.59 -8.11
CA LEU A 138 -5.78 -0.38 -8.13
C LEU A 138 -5.84 -1.31 -6.91
N PHE A 139 -6.04 -0.77 -5.71
CA PHE A 139 -6.11 -1.58 -4.51
C PHE A 139 -7.34 -2.50 -4.51
N PHE A 140 -8.52 -1.95 -4.75
CA PHE A 140 -9.78 -2.71 -4.59
C PHE A 140 -10.02 -3.70 -5.74
N PHE A 141 -9.65 -3.37 -6.98
CA PHE A 141 -9.96 -4.19 -8.15
C PHE A 141 -8.81 -5.05 -8.64
N ILE A 142 -7.55 -4.72 -8.33
CA ILE A 142 -6.39 -5.44 -8.86
C ILE A 142 -5.61 -6.10 -7.72
N VAL A 143 -5.02 -5.30 -6.83
CA VAL A 143 -4.06 -5.80 -5.84
C VAL A 143 -4.72 -6.72 -4.82
N ARG A 144 -5.79 -6.26 -4.16
CA ARG A 144 -6.49 -7.04 -3.14
C ARG A 144 -7.03 -8.38 -3.67
N PRO A 145 -7.80 -8.43 -4.77
CA PRO A 145 -8.32 -9.70 -5.29
C PRO A 145 -7.20 -10.62 -5.78
N ALA A 146 -6.18 -10.11 -6.48
CA ALA A 146 -5.07 -10.92 -6.96
C ALA A 146 -4.31 -11.59 -5.81
N ILE A 147 -3.98 -10.84 -4.75
CA ILE A 147 -3.25 -11.37 -3.60
C ILE A 147 -4.11 -12.36 -2.82
N ILE A 148 -5.41 -12.09 -2.62
CA ILE A 148 -6.30 -13.04 -1.95
C ILE A 148 -6.41 -14.35 -2.76
N TYR A 149 -6.54 -14.26 -4.08
CA TYR A 149 -6.58 -15.43 -4.96
C TYR A 149 -5.30 -16.28 -4.84
N ILE A 150 -4.13 -15.63 -4.93
CA ILE A 150 -2.83 -16.31 -4.80
C ILE A 150 -2.69 -16.97 -3.43
N PHE A 151 -3.02 -16.27 -2.34
CA PHE A 151 -2.91 -16.81 -0.99
C PHE A 151 -3.89 -17.96 -0.75
N ASN A 152 -5.12 -17.88 -1.27
CA ASN A 152 -6.08 -18.97 -1.15
C ASN A 152 -5.57 -20.22 -1.88
N HIS A 153 -5.03 -20.07 -3.09
CA HIS A 153 -4.43 -21.17 -3.83
C HIS A 153 -3.20 -21.76 -3.11
N LEU A 154 -2.34 -20.92 -2.54
CA LEU A 154 -1.19 -21.36 -1.75
C LEU A 154 -1.62 -22.11 -0.47
N LYS A 155 -2.67 -21.67 0.21
CA LYS A 155 -3.22 -22.35 1.39
C LYS A 155 -3.79 -23.72 1.07
N LEU A 156 -4.44 -23.89 -0.09
CA LEU A 156 -4.91 -25.19 -0.57
C LEU A 156 -3.72 -26.12 -0.88
N ARG A 157 -2.65 -25.60 -1.46
CA ARG A 157 -1.44 -26.38 -1.79
C ARG A 157 -0.59 -26.73 -0.56
N PHE A 158 -0.64 -25.89 0.48
CA PHE A 158 0.08 -26.08 1.75
C PHE A 158 -0.90 -25.98 2.93
N PRO A 159 -1.79 -26.98 3.13
CA PRO A 159 -2.79 -26.96 4.20
C PRO A 159 -2.12 -26.87 5.57
N LYS A 160 -2.77 -26.28 6.59
CA LYS A 160 -2.28 -26.39 7.97
C LYS A 160 -2.25 -27.87 8.34
N VAL A 161 -1.15 -28.32 8.95
CA VAL A 161 -1.15 -29.59 9.68
C VAL A 161 -1.34 -29.15 11.11
N ASP A 162 -2.45 -29.59 11.68
CA ASP A 162 -2.78 -29.40 13.09
C ASP A 162 -1.74 -30.11 13.98
#